data_AF-A0A7S3F7V0-F1
#
_entry.id   AF-A0A7S3F7V0-F1
#
_cell.length_a   1.000
_cell.length_b   1.000
_cell.length_c   1.000
_cell.angle_alpha   90.00
_cell.angle_beta   90.00
_cell.angle_gamma   90.00
#
_symmetry.space_group_name_H-M   'P 1'
#
loop_
_entity.id
_entity.type
_entity.pdbx_description
1 polymer ?
#
loop_
_entity_poly.entity_id
_entity_poly.type
_entity_poly.pdbx_seq_one_letter_code
_entity_poly.pdbx_strand_id
1 'polypeptide(L)'
;VLTDKAFELKGLQAYTWVTAYFVIISVEMAYGKHIVGPHLKFASMWGPTMYTNVISILPMVTIGLVTHEADRMHRVSLTPTALCWLTLSCVVGVAISYLGWRARSLVSATCYTVLGVANKMVTVLVNVIMWDQH
;
A
#
# COMPACT_ATOMS: atom_id res chain seq x y z
N VAL A 1 -5.13 -9.85 30.13
CA VAL A 1 -4.20 -9.81 28.97
C VAL A 1 -4.38 -11.10 28.20
N LEU A 2 -5.33 -11.13 27.24
CA LEU A 2 -5.79 -12.35 26.57
C LEU A 2 -5.85 -12.17 25.04
N THR A 3 -5.13 -11.19 24.50
CA THR A 3 -5.15 -10.85 23.07
C THR A 3 -3.94 -11.40 22.30
N ASP A 4 -3.03 -12.11 22.99
CA ASP A 4 -1.69 -12.43 22.47
C ASP A 4 -1.43 -13.93 22.23
N LYS A 5 -2.48 -14.75 22.09
CA LYS A 5 -2.29 -16.21 21.85
C LYS A 5 -1.81 -16.54 20.43
N ALA A 6 -1.84 -15.58 19.50
CA ALA A 6 -1.44 -15.77 18.11
C ALA A 6 -0.07 -15.14 17.76
N PHE A 7 0.58 -14.44 18.70
CA PHE A 7 1.97 -14.02 18.54
C PHE A 7 2.88 -15.22 18.86
N GLU A 8 3.03 -16.14 17.91
CA GLU A 8 4.26 -16.94 17.88
C GLU A 8 5.41 -15.95 17.61
N LEU A 9 5.99 -15.42 18.69
CA LEU A 9 7.16 -14.55 18.65
C LEU A 9 8.29 -15.33 17.97
N LYS A 10 8.48 -15.12 16.66
CA LYS A 10 9.68 -15.55 15.91
C LYS A 10 10.92 -14.75 16.37
N GLY A 11 11.15 -14.67 17.68
CA GLY A 11 12.27 -14.02 18.35
C GLY A 11 12.54 -12.57 17.93
N LEU A 12 13.83 -12.18 18.00
CA LEU A 12 14.34 -10.86 17.63
C LEU A 12 14.14 -10.50 16.15
N GLN A 13 13.93 -11.50 15.28
CA GLN A 13 13.76 -11.30 13.84
C GLN A 13 12.44 -10.56 13.52
N ALA A 14 11.37 -10.85 14.26
CA ALA A 14 10.08 -10.18 14.10
C ALA A 14 10.20 -8.68 14.44
N TYR A 15 10.86 -8.34 15.55
CA TYR A 15 11.10 -6.95 15.93
C TYR A 15 11.99 -6.22 14.92
N THR A 16 13.02 -6.88 14.39
CA THR A 16 13.92 -6.27 13.39
C THR A 16 13.16 -5.84 12.14
N TRP A 17 12.28 -6.71 11.62
CA TRP A 17 11.49 -6.39 10.43
C TRP A 17 10.50 -5.26 10.68
N VAL A 18 9.77 -5.31 11.81
CA VAL A 18 8.81 -4.25 12.17
C VAL A 18 9.48 -2.91 12.35
N THR A 19 10.63 -2.85 13.03
CA THR A 19 11.40 -1.62 13.22
C THR A 19 11.93 -1.09 11.89
N ALA A 20 12.50 -1.94 11.03
CA ALA A 20 12.96 -1.54 9.71
C ALA A 20 11.82 -0.97 8.86
N TYR A 21 10.66 -1.65 8.84
CA TYR A 21 9.47 -1.18 8.14
C TYR A 21 8.97 0.17 8.69
N PHE A 22 8.96 0.33 10.01
CA PHE A 22 8.55 1.58 10.66
C PHE A 22 9.44 2.78 10.26
N VAL A 23 10.75 2.58 10.19
CA VAL A 23 11.68 3.63 9.76
C VAL A 23 11.45 3.96 8.28
N ILE A 24 11.35 2.94 7.42
CA ILE A 24 11.14 3.12 5.98
C ILE A 24 9.83 3.89 5.71
N ILE A 25 8.72 3.47 6.30
CA ILE A 25 7.42 4.10 6.06
C ILE A 25 7.38 5.54 6.62
N SER A 26 8.06 5.79 7.74
CA SER A 26 8.15 7.15 8.30
C SER A 26 8.91 8.09 7.36
N VAL A 27 10.02 7.63 6.78
CA VAL A 27 10.78 8.38 5.76
C VAL A 27 9.95 8.57 4.49
N GLU A 28 9.28 7.53 4.00
CA GLU A 28 8.41 7.59 2.82
C GLU A 28 7.32 8.65 2.96
N MET A 29 6.64 8.71 4.11
CA MET A 29 5.55 9.66 4.34
C MET A 29 6.05 11.10 4.44
N ALA A 30 7.20 11.33 5.08
CA ALA A 30 7.83 12.65 5.15
C ALA A 30 8.35 13.11 3.77
N TYR A 31 9.04 12.22 3.06
CA TYR A 31 9.56 12.49 1.72
C TYR A 31 8.44 12.70 0.70
N GLY A 32 7.35 11.94 0.80
CA GLY A 32 6.16 12.14 -0.03
C GLY A 32 5.57 13.55 0.12
N LYS A 33 5.57 14.12 1.33
CA LYS A 33 5.15 15.52 1.52
C LYS A 33 6.16 16.51 0.91
N HIS A 34 7.45 16.20 0.99
CA HIS A 34 8.49 17.00 0.37
C HIS A 34 8.36 17.05 -1.17
N ILE A 35 8.08 15.91 -1.81
CA ILE A 35 7.84 15.80 -3.27
C ILE A 35 6.68 16.70 -3.72
N VAL A 36 5.59 16.72 -2.96
CA VAL A 36 4.40 17.53 -3.26
C VAL A 36 4.56 18.99 -2.80
N GLY A 37 5.71 19.32 -2.22
CA GLY A 37 6.03 20.66 -1.74
C GLY A 37 6.21 21.68 -2.88
N PRO A 38 6.30 22.97 -2.53
CA PRO A 38 6.38 24.08 -3.48
C PRO A 38 7.63 24.05 -4.38
N HIS A 39 8.63 23.23 -4.05
CA HIS A 39 9.90 23.15 -4.76
C HIS A 39 9.83 22.38 -6.08
N LEU A 40 9.00 21.34 -6.18
CA LEU A 40 8.90 20.51 -7.40
C LEU A 40 7.80 20.97 -8.38
N LYS A 41 6.98 21.97 -8.01
CA LYS A 41 5.91 22.60 -8.83
C LYS A 41 5.27 21.67 -9.88
N PHE A 42 4.70 20.55 -9.43
CA PHE A 42 3.93 19.69 -10.32
C PHE A 42 2.64 20.40 -10.76
N ALA A 43 2.40 20.47 -12.07
CA ALA A 43 1.16 21.03 -12.62
C ALA A 43 -0.08 20.20 -12.25
N SER A 44 0.10 18.89 -11.99
CA SER A 44 -0.95 17.99 -11.54
C SER A 44 -0.38 16.81 -10.75
N MET A 45 -1.20 16.21 -9.89
CA MET A 45 -0.82 15.03 -9.08
C MET A 45 -0.64 13.75 -9.92
N TRP A 46 -0.96 13.79 -11.21
CA TRP A 46 -0.65 12.73 -12.16
C TRP A 46 0.85 12.50 -12.34
N GLY A 47 1.69 13.54 -12.20
CA GLY A 47 3.15 13.41 -12.31
C GLY A 47 3.70 12.42 -11.27
N PRO A 48 3.59 12.71 -9.97
CA PRO A 48 4.02 11.79 -8.90
C PRO A 48 3.36 10.41 -9.00
N THR A 49 2.08 10.36 -9.38
CA THR A 49 1.34 9.10 -9.59
C THR A 49 2.01 8.25 -10.67
N MET A 50 2.30 8.81 -11.85
CA MET A 50 2.95 8.08 -12.93
C MET A 50 4.38 7.66 -12.56
N TYR A 51 5.19 8.58 -11.99
CA TYR A 51 6.57 8.25 -11.60
C TYR A 51 6.62 7.08 -10.62
N THR A 52 5.79 7.11 -9.59
CA THR A 52 5.79 6.04 -8.58
C THR A 52 5.27 4.72 -9.13
N ASN A 53 4.24 4.71 -9.97
CA ASN A 53 3.77 3.47 -10.60
C ASN A 53 4.80 2.89 -11.59
N VAL A 54 5.45 3.72 -12.41
CA VAL A 54 6.46 3.27 -13.38
C VAL A 54 7.73 2.78 -12.69
N ILE A 55 8.25 3.54 -11.72
CA ILE A 55 9.44 3.14 -10.96
C ILE A 55 9.18 1.84 -10.19
N SER A 56 7.94 1.60 -9.75
CA SER A 56 7.55 0.36 -9.05
C SER A 56 7.56 -0.89 -9.94
N ILE A 57 7.53 -0.74 -11.28
CA ILE A 57 7.59 -1.89 -12.20
C ILE A 57 8.91 -2.63 -12.03
N LEU A 58 10.03 -1.91 -11.97
CA LEU A 58 11.36 -2.51 -11.83
C LEU A 58 11.49 -3.39 -10.56
N PRO A 59 11.27 -2.89 -9.33
CA PRO A 59 11.37 -3.71 -8.13
C PRO A 59 10.36 -4.85 -8.15
N MET A 60 9.13 -4.63 -8.63
CA MET A 60 8.12 -5.68 -8.70
C MET A 60 8.54 -6.83 -9.63
N VAL A 61 9.05 -6.51 -10.83
CA VAL A 61 9.58 -7.52 -11.75
C VAL A 61 10.78 -8.24 -11.15
N THR A 62 11.72 -7.52 -10.52
CA THR A 62 12.89 -8.16 -9.90
C THR A 62 12.50 -9.12 -8.79
N ILE A 63 11.54 -8.74 -7.93
CA ILE A 63 11.03 -9.61 -6.86
C ILE A 63 10.36 -10.84 -7.48
N GLY A 64 9.49 -10.67 -8.47
CA GLY A 64 8.81 -11.78 -9.15
C GLY A 64 9.76 -12.78 -9.82
N LEU A 65 10.89 -12.31 -10.35
CA LEU A 65 11.95 -13.18 -10.88
C LEU A 65 12.68 -13.93 -9.77
N VAL A 66 13.01 -13.27 -8.65
CA VAL A 66 13.71 -13.88 -7.51
C VAL A 66 12.82 -14.90 -6.77
N THR A 67 11.51 -14.67 -6.71
CA THR A 67 10.54 -15.58 -6.06
C THR A 67 10.08 -16.72 -6.97
N HIS A 68 10.59 -16.80 -8.21
CA HIS A 68 10.21 -17.82 -9.19
C HIS A 68 8.71 -17.83 -9.52
N GLU A 69 8.05 -16.66 -9.53
CA GLU A 69 6.63 -16.56 -9.87
C GLU A 69 6.37 -16.78 -11.36
N ALA A 70 7.36 -16.51 -12.21
CA ALA A 70 7.28 -16.76 -13.65
C ALA A 70 7.01 -18.24 -13.98
N ASP A 71 7.61 -19.16 -13.22
CA ASP A 71 7.44 -20.61 -13.41
C ASP A 71 6.01 -21.07 -13.06
N ARG A 72 5.31 -20.31 -12.20
CA ARG A 72 3.92 -20.59 -11.79
C ARG A 72 2.90 -20.00 -12.77
N MET A 73 3.30 -19.09 -13.65
CA MET A 73 2.41 -18.39 -14.59
C MET A 73 1.68 -19.35 -15.53
N HIS A 74 2.34 -20.45 -15.93
CA HIS A 74 1.73 -21.49 -16.78
C HIS A 74 0.56 -22.23 -16.13
N ARG A 75 0.41 -22.16 -14.80
CA ARG A 75 -0.69 -22.80 -14.05
C ARG A 75 -1.90 -21.88 -13.87
N VAL A 76 -1.79 -20.60 -14.25
CA VAL A 76 -2.86 -19.63 -14.11
C VAL A 76 -3.78 -19.70 -15.34
N SER A 77 -5.06 -20.03 -15.11
CA SER A 77 -6.08 -19.94 -16.14
C SER A 77 -6.60 -18.49 -16.26
N LEU A 78 -6.40 -17.89 -17.44
CA LEU A 78 -6.89 -16.55 -17.76
C LEU A 78 -8.37 -16.61 -18.14
N THR A 79 -9.23 -16.87 -17.15
CA THR A 79 -10.68 -16.82 -17.33
C THR A 79 -11.14 -15.37 -17.56
N PRO A 80 -12.14 -15.09 -18.41
CA PRO A 80 -12.64 -13.73 -18.63
C PRO A 80 -13.05 -13.01 -17.33
N THR A 81 -13.61 -13.75 -16.37
CA THR A 81 -13.95 -13.23 -15.04
C THR A 81 -12.71 -12.81 -14.25
N ALA A 82 -11.64 -13.60 -14.29
CA ALA A 82 -10.38 -13.27 -13.61
C ALA A 82 -9.75 -12.01 -14.22
N LEU A 83 -9.78 -11.89 -15.54
CA LEU A 83 -9.30 -10.70 -16.24
C LEU A 83 -10.13 -9.47 -15.88
N CYS A 84 -11.46 -9.60 -15.76
CA CYS A 84 -12.35 -8.51 -15.33
C CYS A 84 -12.03 -8.03 -13.91
N TRP A 85 -11.84 -8.95 -12.96
CA TRP A 85 -11.46 -8.57 -11.59
C TRP A 85 -10.06 -7.94 -11.52
N LEU A 86 -9.12 -8.41 -12.35
CA LEU A 86 -7.79 -7.84 -12.45
C LEU A 86 -7.80 -6.42 -13.05
N THR A 87 -8.56 -6.19 -14.11
CA THR A 87 -8.66 -4.84 -14.69
C THR A 87 -9.36 -3.87 -13.75
N LEU A 88 -10.42 -4.32 -13.06
CA LEU A 88 -11.09 -3.52 -12.05
C LEU A 88 -10.16 -3.15 -10.88
N SER A 89 -9.36 -4.11 -10.39
CA SER A 89 -8.40 -3.84 -9.32
C SER A 89 -7.31 -2.86 -9.75
N CYS A 90 -6.85 -2.93 -10.99
CA CYS A 90 -5.92 -1.95 -11.56
C CYS A 90 -6.53 -0.54 -11.62
N VAL A 91 -7.78 -0.40 -12.08
CA VAL A 91 -8.48 0.90 -12.13
C VAL A 91 -8.62 1.49 -10.73
N VAL A 92 -9.04 0.68 -9.75
CA VAL A 92 -9.15 1.10 -8.34
C VAL A 92 -7.77 1.45 -7.78
N GLY A 93 -6.73 0.68 -8.10
CA GLY A 93 -5.35 0.93 -7.69
C GLY A 93 -4.81 2.27 -8.20
N VAL A 94 -5.07 2.60 -9.47
CA VAL A 94 -4.71 3.90 -10.05
C VAL A 94 -5.47 5.03 -9.34
N ALA A 95 -6.76 4.84 -9.06
CA ALA A 95 -7.56 5.83 -8.32
C ALA A 95 -7.00 6.06 -6.90
N ILE A 96 -6.67 5.00 -6.17
CA ILE A 96 -6.04 5.10 -4.83
C ILE A 96 -4.70 5.82 -4.91
N SER A 97 -3.87 5.49 -5.90
CA SER A 97 -2.57 6.14 -6.09
C SER A 97 -2.73 7.64 -6.31
N TYR A 98 -3.63 8.05 -7.21
CA TYR A 98 -3.89 9.47 -7.48
C TYR A 98 -4.45 10.20 -6.25
N LEU A 99 -5.46 9.62 -5.59
CA LEU A 99 -6.08 10.20 -4.41
C LEU A 99 -5.08 10.29 -3.24
N GLY A 100 -4.17 9.33 -3.10
CA GLY A 100 -3.11 9.34 -2.10
C GLY A 100 -2.13 10.50 -2.28
N TRP A 101 -1.74 10.81 -3.52
CA TRP A 101 -0.90 11.99 -3.81
C TRP A 101 -1.65 13.30 -3.62
N ARG A 102 -2.93 13.35 -4.03
CA ARG A 102 -3.79 14.51 -3.81
C ARG A 102 -4.06 14.78 -2.33
N ALA A 103 -4.27 13.74 -1.52
CA ALA A 103 -4.41 13.89 -0.08
C ALA A 103 -3.13 14.46 0.54
N ARG A 104 -1.95 13.94 0.17
CA ARG A 104 -0.65 14.48 0.61
C ARG A 104 -0.42 15.93 0.20
N SER A 105 -1.02 16.41 -0.89
CA SER A 105 -0.95 17.84 -1.26
C SER A 105 -1.74 18.72 -0.29
N LEU A 106 -2.89 18.23 0.17
CA LEU A 106 -3.84 18.99 1.01
C LEU A 106 -3.50 18.94 2.50
N VAL A 107 -2.95 17.83 3.00
CA VAL A 107 -2.72 17.62 4.44
C VAL A 107 -1.23 17.51 4.78
N SER A 108 -0.87 17.60 6.05
CA SER A 108 0.52 17.39 6.51
C SER A 108 0.90 15.90 6.47
N ALA A 109 2.20 15.58 6.49
CA ALA A 109 2.67 14.19 6.50
C ALA A 109 2.07 13.39 7.67
N THR A 110 2.05 13.97 8.88
CA THR A 110 1.45 13.36 10.08
C THR A 110 -0.06 13.20 9.98
N CYS A 111 -0.77 14.19 9.40
CA CYS A 111 -2.21 14.08 9.20
C CYS A 111 -2.54 12.95 8.21
N TYR A 112 -1.73 12.79 7.16
CA TYR A 112 -1.91 11.71 6.18
C TYR A 112 -1.76 10.31 6.81
N THR A 113 -0.82 10.11 7.72
CA THR A 113 -0.67 8.83 8.42
C THR A 113 -1.85 8.55 9.36
N VAL A 114 -2.33 9.57 10.08
CA VAL A 114 -3.54 9.46 10.93
C VAL A 114 -4.77 9.12 10.10
N LEU A 115 -4.94 9.75 8.93
CA LEU A 115 -6.04 9.43 8.00
C LEU A 115 -5.99 7.96 7.54
N GLY A 116 -4.79 7.44 7.27
CA GLY A 116 -4.59 6.03 6.93
C GLY A 116 -4.98 5.07 8.06
N VAL A 117 -4.66 5.42 9.32
CA VAL A 117 -5.09 4.64 10.49
C VAL A 117 -6.61 4.72 10.67
N ALA A 118 -7.21 5.90 10.54
CA ALA A 118 -8.65 6.09 10.62
C ALA A 118 -9.39 5.25 9.57
N ASN A 119 -8.91 5.23 8.32
CA ASN A 119 -9.48 4.38 7.26
C ASN A 119 -9.47 2.89 7.65
N LYS A 120 -8.35 2.40 8.20
CA LYS A 120 -8.26 1.02 8.69
C LYS A 120 -9.26 0.74 9.83
N MET A 121 -9.39 1.66 10.77
CA MET A 121 -10.35 1.53 11.88
C MET A 121 -11.79 1.49 11.37
N VAL A 122 -12.13 2.32 10.37
CA VAL A 122 -13.46 2.29 9.73
C VAL A 122 -13.70 0.95 9.05
N THR A 123 -12.73 0.39 8.32
CA THR A 123 -12.88 -0.94 7.71
C THR A 123 -13.13 -2.03 8.76
N VAL A 124 -12.41 -2.00 9.89
CA VAL A 124 -12.63 -2.93 11.01
C VAL A 124 -14.02 -2.74 11.62
N LEU A 125 -14.44 -1.50 11.84
CA LEU A 125 -15.76 -1.18 12.39
C LEU A 125 -16.88 -1.68 11.47
N VAL A 126 -16.79 -1.41 10.17
CA VAL A 126 -17.75 -1.90 9.17
C VAL A 126 -17.79 -3.41 9.18
N ASN A 127 -16.63 -4.08 9.25
CA ASN A 127 -16.58 -5.53 9.35
C ASN A 127 -17.30 -6.04 10.60
N VAL A 128 -17.09 -5.43 11.76
CA VAL A 128 -17.77 -5.82 13.02
C VAL A 128 -19.28 -5.55 12.97
N ILE A 129 -19.73 -4.49 12.30
CA ILE A 129 -21.16 -4.17 12.17
C ILE A 129 -21.85 -5.10 11.16
N MET A 130 -21.18 -5.44 10.05
CA MET A 130 -21.77 -6.27 8.97
C MET A 130 -21.68 -7.76 9.26
N TRP A 131 -20.54 -8.21 9.79
CA TRP A 131 -20.34 -9.59 10.22
C TRP A 131 -20.54 -9.65 11.72
N ASP A 132 -21.72 -10.14 12.12
CA ASP A 132 -21.94 -10.61 13.47
C ASP A 132 -21.08 -11.87 13.67
N GLN A 133 -19.82 -11.66 14.05
CA GLN A 133 -18.94 -12.70 14.58
C GLN A 133 -18.84 -12.50 16.09
N HIS A 134 -20.00 -12.60 16.74
CA HIS A 134 -20.17 -13.19 18.06
C HIS A 134 -21.06 -14.41 17.91
#